data_AF-A7HVB1-F1
#
_entry.id   AF-A7HVB1-F1
#
_cell.length_a   1.000
_cell.length_b   1.000
_cell.length_c   1.000
_cell.angle_alpha   90.00
_cell.angle_beta   90.00
_cell.angle_gamma   90.00
#
_symmetry.space_group_name_H-M   'P 1'
#
loop_
_entity.id
_entity.type
_entity.pdbx_description
1 polymer ?
#
loop_
_entity_poly.entity_id
_entity_poly.type
_entity_poly.pdbx_seq_one_letter_code
_entity_poly.pdbx_strand_id
1 'polypeptide(L)'
;MKTFAIYAATALAEIAGCFAFWAWLKLDKSVWWLVPGMAALALFAWLLTLIESEGAGRVYAAYGGVYIAASLLWLWVAEGKQPDHWDISGAMVCLVGTVMIIAGPR
;
A
#
# COMPACT_ATOMS: atom_id res chain seq x y z
N MET A 1 -11.15 -5.54 13.32
CA MET A 1 -11.40 -4.13 12.93
C MET A 1 -10.15 -3.27 13.03
N LYS A 2 -9.45 -3.23 14.18
CA LYS A 2 -8.20 -2.45 14.32
C LYS A 2 -7.13 -2.79 13.27
N THR A 3 -6.91 -4.07 12.98
CA THR A 3 -5.91 -4.51 12.00
C THR A 3 -6.17 -4.00 10.57
N PHE A 4 -7.43 -4.00 10.12
CA PHE A 4 -7.77 -3.49 8.79
C PHE A 4 -7.54 -1.99 8.67
N ALA A 5 -7.89 -1.24 9.72
CA ALA A 5 -7.61 0.20 9.77
C ALA A 5 -6.10 0.48 9.77
N ILE A 6 -5.30 -0.33 10.48
CA ILE A 6 -3.84 -0.24 10.42
C ILE A 6 -3.36 -0.52 9.00
N TYR A 7 -3.77 -1.62 8.37
CA TYR A 7 -3.37 -1.93 6.99
C TYR A 7 -3.73 -0.81 6.00
N ALA A 8 -4.92 -0.22 6.11
CA ALA A 8 -5.33 0.90 5.26
C ALA A 8 -4.46 2.14 5.49
N ALA A 9 -4.17 2.48 6.75
CA ALA A 9 -3.28 3.59 7.10
C ALA A 9 -1.83 3.34 6.62
N THR A 10 -1.35 2.11 6.75
CA THR A 10 -0.06 1.64 6.24
C THR A 10 0.02 1.82 4.72
N ALA A 11 -1.03 1.42 3.99
CA ALA A 11 -1.11 1.56 2.53
C ALA A 11 -1.09 3.02 2.09
N LEU A 12 -1.87 3.88 2.76
CA LEU A 12 -1.85 5.32 2.47
C LEU A 12 -0.48 5.93 2.72
N ALA A 13 0.19 5.56 3.81
CA ALA A 13 1.52 6.05 4.13
C ALA A 13 2.57 5.59 3.11
N GLU A 14 2.54 4.33 2.69
CA GLU A 14 3.44 3.82 1.66
C GLU A 14 3.22 4.50 0.32
N ILE A 15 1.97 4.56 -0.15
CA ILE A 15 1.64 5.16 -1.44
C ILE A 15 2.01 6.64 -1.45
N ALA A 16 1.69 7.39 -0.39
CA ALA A 16 2.08 8.79 -0.27
C ALA A 16 3.60 8.97 -0.25
N GLY A 17 4.32 8.09 0.45
CA GLY A 17 5.78 8.05 0.49
C GLY A 17 6.40 7.83 -0.89
N CYS A 18 5.94 6.80 -1.59
CA CYS A 18 6.37 6.49 -2.96
C CYS A 18 5.99 7.58 -3.96
N PHE A 19 4.79 8.15 -3.83
CA PHE A 19 4.33 9.24 -4.70
C PHE A 19 5.18 10.50 -4.52
N ALA A 20 5.70 10.78 -3.33
CA ALA A 20 6.62 11.90 -3.12
C ALA A 20 7.93 11.75 -3.92
N PHE A 21 8.48 10.53 -4.00
CA PHE A 21 9.64 10.25 -4.86
C PHE A 21 9.28 10.36 -6.35
N TRP A 22 8.11 9.88 -6.74
CA TRP A 22 7.62 10.01 -8.11
C TRP A 22 7.43 11.47 -8.51
N ALA A 23 6.86 12.29 -7.63
CA ALA A 23 6.68 13.72 -7.83
C ALA A 23 8.03 14.46 -7.94
N TRP A 24 9.03 14.08 -7.15
CA TRP A 24 10.36 14.66 -7.25
C TRP A 24 11.05 14.29 -8.58
N LEU A 25 11.11 13.00 -8.93
CA LEU A 25 11.89 12.52 -10.07
C LEU A 25 11.19 12.71 -11.42
N LYS A 26 9.85 12.65 -11.47
CA LYS A 26 9.08 12.72 -12.72
C LYS A 26 8.29 14.01 -12.93
N LEU A 27 7.95 14.73 -11.85
CA LEU A 27 7.21 16.00 -11.95
C LEU A 27 8.10 17.22 -11.65
N ASP A 28 9.42 17.05 -11.57
CA ASP A 28 10.39 18.11 -11.24
C ASP A 28 9.99 18.94 -10.01
N LYS A 29 9.31 18.30 -9.04
CA LYS A 29 8.91 18.96 -7.79
C LYS A 29 10.14 19.18 -6.91
N SER A 30 10.04 20.12 -5.99
CA SER A 30 11.13 20.44 -5.08
C SER A 30 11.58 19.22 -4.26
N VAL A 31 12.89 19.06 -4.04
CA VAL A 31 13.50 18.04 -3.17
C VAL A 31 12.86 18.00 -1.77
N TRP A 32 12.29 19.12 -1.31
CA TRP A 32 11.52 19.19 -0.07
C TRP A 32 10.36 18.18 0.04
N TRP A 33 9.85 17.64 -1.07
CA TRP A 33 8.87 16.54 -1.06
C TRP A 33 9.43 15.24 -0.49
N LEU A 34 10.75 15.04 -0.52
CA LEU A 34 11.37 13.86 0.09
C LEU A 34 11.22 13.83 1.60
N VAL A 35 11.12 14.98 2.28
CA VAL A 35 10.95 15.03 3.74
C VAL A 35 9.63 14.38 4.17
N PRO A 36 8.44 14.82 3.70
CA PRO A 36 7.20 14.14 4.01
C PRO A 36 7.16 12.72 3.41
N GLY A 37 7.81 12.49 2.26
CA GLY A 37 7.91 11.16 1.67
C GLY A 37 8.61 10.15 2.58
N MET A 38 9.79 10.50 3.09
CA MET A 38 10.56 9.70 4.03
C MET A 38 9.83 9.53 5.37
N ALA A 39 9.16 10.57 5.86
CA ALA A 39 8.34 10.48 7.07
C ALA A 39 7.18 9.49 6.89
N ALA A 40 6.54 9.50 5.72
CA ALA A 40 5.47 8.57 5.40
C ALA A 40 5.98 7.12 5.28
N LEU A 41 7.15 6.90 4.67
CA LEU A 41 7.79 5.58 4.62
C LEU A 41 8.21 5.06 6.01
N ALA A 42 8.73 5.94 6.87
CA ALA A 42 9.04 5.58 8.25
C ALA A 42 7.77 5.22 9.05
N LEU A 43 6.69 5.99 8.85
CA LEU A 43 5.39 5.72 9.45
C LEU A 43 4.82 4.38 8.96
N PHE A 44 4.90 4.11 7.65
CA PHE A 44 4.55 2.81 7.07
C PHE A 44 5.26 1.65 7.78
N ALA A 45 6.59 1.74 7.91
CA ALA A 45 7.39 0.70 8.56
C ALA A 45 6.96 0.52 10.02
N TRP A 46 6.76 1.62 10.75
CA TRP A 46 6.30 1.60 12.13
C TRP A 46 4.92 0.95 12.26
N LEU A 47 3.94 1.34 11.44
CA LEU A 47 2.59 0.79 11.51
C LEU A 47 2.55 -0.71 11.25
N LEU A 48 3.41 -1.21 10.35
CA LEU A 48 3.45 -2.65 10.08
C LEU A 48 3.98 -3.45 11.27
N THR A 49 4.87 -2.88 12.08
CA THR A 49 5.35 -3.55 13.32
C THR A 49 4.26 -3.70 14.39
N LEU A 50 3.17 -2.93 14.30
CA LEU A 50 2.04 -3.05 15.23
C LEU A 50 1.14 -4.26 14.93
N ILE A 51 1.34 -4.94 13.80
CA ILE A 51 0.55 -6.10 13.41
C ILE A 51 1.28 -7.36 13.87
N GLU A 52 0.82 -7.89 15.00
CA GLU A 52 1.31 -9.16 15.53
C GLU A 52 0.80 -10.34 14.67
N SER A 53 1.74 -11.12 14.13
CA SER A 53 1.47 -12.33 13.32
C SER A 53 2.67 -13.27 13.42
N GLU A 54 2.46 -14.56 13.12
CA GLU A 54 3.47 -15.63 13.23
C GLU A 54 4.68 -15.47 12.30
N GLY A 55 4.68 -14.48 11.40
CA GLY A 55 5.88 -14.12 10.64
C GLY A 55 5.73 -12.82 9.86
N ALA A 56 6.77 -12.00 9.88
CA ALA A 56 6.81 -10.72 9.15
C ALA A 56 6.51 -10.91 7.65
N GLY A 57 7.08 -11.94 7.02
CA GLY A 57 6.81 -12.27 5.61
C GLY A 57 5.33 -12.50 5.29
N ARG A 58 4.58 -13.14 6.21
CA ARG A 58 3.14 -13.35 6.06
C ARG A 58 2.36 -12.04 6.19
N VAL A 59 2.77 -11.14 7.09
CA VAL A 59 2.18 -9.79 7.22
C VAL A 59 2.39 -9.00 5.94
N TYR A 60 3.61 -8.98 5.39
CA TYR A 60 3.90 -8.33 4.11
C TYR A 60 3.05 -8.90 2.97
N ALA A 61 2.91 -10.22 2.90
CA ALA A 61 2.10 -10.87 1.87
C ALA A 61 0.60 -10.55 2.03
N ALA A 62 0.07 -10.59 3.25
CA ALA A 62 -1.32 -10.21 3.55
C ALA A 62 -1.58 -8.73 3.23
N TYR A 63 -0.61 -7.87 3.54
CA TYR A 63 -0.65 -6.45 3.26
C TYR A 63 -0.60 -6.13 1.76
N GLY A 64 0.12 -6.93 0.97
CA GLY A 64 0.25 -6.73 -0.48
C GLY A 64 -1.10 -6.62 -1.20
N GLY A 65 -2.09 -7.42 -0.81
CA GLY A 65 -3.45 -7.30 -1.35
C GLY A 65 -4.12 -5.95 -1.02
N VAL A 66 -3.96 -5.48 0.22
CA VAL A 66 -4.49 -4.17 0.65
C VAL A 66 -3.77 -3.04 -0.08
N TYR A 67 -2.45 -3.15 -0.24
CA TYR A 67 -1.64 -2.18 -0.98
C TYR A 67 -2.09 -2.06 -2.44
N ILE A 68 -2.37 -3.17 -3.12
CA ILE A 68 -2.85 -3.15 -4.52
C ILE A 68 -4.20 -2.44 -4.62
N ALA A 69 -5.15 -2.78 -3.75
CA ALA A 69 -6.46 -2.13 -3.73
C ALA A 69 -6.33 -0.62 -3.44
N ALA A 70 -5.50 -0.24 -2.47
CA ALA A 70 -5.25 1.15 -2.14
C ALA A 70 -4.53 1.90 -3.28
N SER A 71 -3.63 1.25 -4.02
CA SER A 71 -2.92 1.83 -5.16
C SER A 71 -3.87 2.15 -6.31
N LEU A 72 -4.82 1.26 -6.62
CA LEU A 72 -5.85 1.54 -7.62
C LEU A 72 -6.81 2.65 -7.18
N LEU A 73 -7.16 2.69 -5.89
CA LEU A 73 -7.95 3.79 -5.34
C LEU A 73 -7.19 5.12 -5.42
N TRP A 74 -5.89 5.12 -5.15
CA TRP A 74 -5.03 6.29 -5.28
C TRP A 74 -4.92 6.75 -6.73
N LEU A 75 -4.74 5.83 -7.68
CA LEU A 75 -4.76 6.12 -9.10
C LEU A 75 -6.06 6.84 -9.51
N TRP A 76 -7.19 6.40 -8.96
CA TRP A 76 -8.47 7.02 -9.23
C TRP A 76 -8.64 8.39 -8.58
N VAL A 77 -8.28 8.52 -7.30
CA VAL A 77 -8.54 9.73 -6.50
C VAL A 77 -7.48 10.81 -6.71
N ALA A 78 -6.20 10.45 -6.65
CA ALA A 78 -5.09 11.40 -6.69
C ALA A 78 -4.64 11.71 -8.13
N GLU A 79 -4.66 10.72 -9.02
CA GLU A 79 -4.28 10.92 -10.43
C GLU A 79 -5.47 11.12 -11.37
N GLY A 80 -6.71 10.90 -10.89
CA GLY A 80 -7.92 11.06 -11.70
C GLY A 80 -8.06 10.01 -12.82
N LYS A 81 -7.23 8.96 -12.83
CA LYS A 81 -7.29 7.91 -13.86
C LYS A 81 -8.17 6.77 -13.34
N GLN A 82 -9.27 6.51 -14.06
CA GLN A 82 -10.14 5.40 -13.69
C GLN A 82 -9.42 4.07 -13.94
N PRO A 83 -9.43 3.14 -12.96
CA PRO A 83 -8.87 1.81 -13.15
C PRO A 83 -9.68 1.08 -14.23
N ASP A 84 -8.98 0.48 -15.18
CA ASP A 84 -9.61 -0.27 -16.26
C ASP A 84 -10.06 -1.66 -15.79
N HIS A 85 -10.82 -2.36 -16.62
CA HIS A 85 -11.26 -3.73 -16.35
C HIS A 85 -10.08 -4.69 -16.09
N TRP A 86 -8.94 -4.46 -16.73
CA TRP A 86 -7.70 -5.21 -16.48
C TRP A 86 -7.10 -4.94 -15.10
N ASP A 87 -7.13 -3.69 -14.64
CA ASP A 87 -6.66 -3.34 -13.30
C ASP A 87 -7.52 -3.99 -12.23
N ILE A 88 -8.85 -3.93 -12.40
CA ILE A 88 -9.81 -4.52 -11.47
C ILE A 88 -9.66 -6.04 -11.43
N SER A 89 -9.59 -6.70 -12.58
CA SER A 89 -9.41 -8.16 -12.63
C SER A 89 -8.07 -8.59 -12.04
N GLY A 90 -6.98 -7.88 -12.33
CA GLY A 90 -5.66 -8.13 -11.74
C GLY A 90 -5.67 -7.95 -10.21
N ALA A 91 -6.32 -6.90 -9.70
CA ALA A 91 -6.48 -6.69 -8.27
C ALA A 91 -7.29 -7.80 -7.61
N MET A 92 -8.37 -8.27 -8.24
CA MET A 92 -9.16 -9.40 -7.73
C MET A 92 -8.32 -10.68 -7.61
N VAL A 93 -7.50 -10.99 -8.61
CA VAL A 93 -6.58 -12.15 -8.55
C VAL A 93 -5.59 -12.01 -7.40
N CYS A 94 -5.03 -10.82 -7.20
CA CYS A 94 -4.10 -10.56 -6.10
C CYS A 94 -4.77 -10.65 -4.73
N LEU A 95 -6.01 -10.18 -4.60
CA LEU A 95 -6.81 -10.32 -3.39
C LEU A 95 -7.12 -11.78 -3.08
N VAL A 96 -7.45 -12.60 -4.09
CA VAL A 96 -7.63 -14.05 -3.90
C VAL A 96 -6.33 -14.68 -3.41
N GLY A 97 -5.18 -14.36 -4.03
CA GLY A 97 -3.88 -14.83 -3.56
C GLY A 97 -3.57 -14.43 -2.11
N THR A 98 -3.91 -13.21 -1.73
CA THR A 98 -3.79 -12.69 -0.36
C THR A 98 -4.65 -13.48 0.61
N VAL A 99 -5.91 -13.73 0.26
CA VAL A 99 -6.84 -14.55 1.06
C VAL A 99 -6.32 -15.98 1.20
N MET A 100 -5.74 -16.57 0.15
CA MET A 100 -5.14 -17.91 0.21
C MET A 100 -3.95 -17.97 1.16
N ILE A 101 -3.11 -16.94 1.20
CA ILE A 101 -1.96 -16.87 2.12
C ILE A 101 -2.43 -16.74 3.58
N ILE A 102 -3.47 -15.94 3.82
CA ILE A 102 -4.05 -15.76 5.16
C ILE A 102 -4.81 -17.02 5.61
N ALA A 103 -5.51 -17.69 4.70
CA ALA A 103 -6.28 -18.91 4.96
C ALA A 103 -5.42 -20.17 4.98
N GLY A 104 -4.17 -20.09 4.51
CA GLY A 104 -3.23 -21.21 4.53
C GLY A 104 -3.00 -21.74 5.94
N PRO A 105 -2.58 -23.02 6.09
CA PRO A 105 -2.32 -23.62 7.39
C PRO A 105 -1.32 -22.78 8.19
N ARG A 106 -1.66 -22.51 9.45
CA ARG A 106 -0.86 -21.72 10.39
C ARG A 106 0.40 -22.49 10.75
#